data_AF-A0A7U8G2J4-F1
#
_entry.id   AF-A0A7U8G2J4-F1
#
_cell.length_a   1.000
_cell.length_b   1.000
_cell.length_c   1.000
_cell.angle_alpha   90.00
_cell.angle_beta   90.00
_cell.angle_gamma   90.00
#
_symmetry.space_group_name_H-M   'P 1'
#
loop_
_entity.id
_entity.type
_entity.pdbx_description
1 polymer ?
#
loop_
_entity_poly.entity_id
_entity_poly.type
_entity_poly.pdbx_seq_one_letter_code
_entity_poly.pdbx_strand_id
1 'polypeptide(L)' 'MFIFFRINKYINNITTCFNFIFNFHLIIVTFFLLIFLSACGYKAAPFYEIKDNNGSVKEIKKFQSLESEI' A
#
# COMPACT_ATOMS: atom_id res chain seq x y z
N MET A 1 4.36 9.44 -50.96
CA MET A 1 4.78 8.29 -50.13
C MET A 1 5.57 8.68 -48.86
N PHE A 2 6.33 9.79 -48.83
CA PHE A 2 7.10 10.22 -47.66
C PHE A 2 6.28 10.71 -46.45
N ILE A 3 5.11 11.31 -46.67
CA ILE A 3 4.25 11.84 -45.60
C ILE A 3 3.67 10.71 -44.74
N PHE A 4 3.15 9.65 -45.38
CA PHE A 4 2.64 8.46 -44.69
C PHE A 4 3.72 7.75 -43.85
N PHE A 5 4.96 7.68 -44.35
CA PHE A 5 6.08 7.11 -43.61
C PHE A 5 6.42 7.92 -42.34
N ARG A 6 6.42 9.25 -42.42
CA ARG A 6 6.65 10.13 -41.25
C ARG A 6 5.53 10.03 -40.23
N ILE A 7 4.27 9.95 -40.67
CA ILE A 7 3.11 9.79 -39.80
C ILE A 7 3.18 8.45 -39.05
N ASN A 8 3.47 7.35 -39.75
CA ASN A 8 3.64 6.04 -39.11
C ASN A 8 4.76 6.03 -38.08
N LYS A 9 5.91 6.64 -38.38
CA LYS A 9 7.02 6.74 -37.42
C LYS A 9 6.64 7.57 -36.18
N TYR A 10 5.87 8.64 -36.37
CA TYR A 10 5.41 9.50 -35.27
C TYR A 10 4.38 8.78 -34.38
N ILE A 11 3.40 8.10 -34.98
CA ILE A 11 2.40 7.29 -34.27
C ILE A 11 3.08 6.17 -33.48
N ASN A 12 4.03 5.46 -34.10
CA ASN A 12 4.78 4.41 -33.41
C ASN A 12 5.52 4.97 -32.19
N ASN A 13 6.24 6.09 -32.32
CA ASN A 13 6.91 6.70 -31.17
C ASN A 13 5.96 7.12 -30.04
N ILE A 14 4.78 7.66 -30.37
CA ILE A 14 3.77 8.01 -29.37
C ILE A 14 3.26 6.76 -28.65
N THR A 15 2.90 5.72 -29.40
CA THR A 15 2.40 4.46 -28.84
C THR A 15 3.44 3.81 -27.92
N THR A 16 4.71 3.78 -28.31
CA THR A 16 5.78 3.24 -27.46
C THR A 16 5.97 4.04 -26.17
N CYS A 17 5.91 5.38 -26.27
CA CYS A 17 6.05 6.26 -25.11
C CYS A 17 4.86 6.12 -24.15
N PHE A 18 3.64 6.05 -24.68
CA PHE A 18 2.43 5.84 -23.89
C PHE A 18 2.42 4.46 -23.20
N ASN A 19 2.82 3.40 -23.91
CA ASN A 19 2.97 2.07 -23.33
C ASN A 19 4.05 2.04 -22.24
N PHE A 20 5.15 2.77 -22.42
CA PHE A 20 6.19 2.85 -21.39
C PHE A 20 5.69 3.55 -20.12
N ILE A 21 5.01 4.70 -20.26
CA ILE A 21 4.43 5.44 -19.13
C ILE A 21 3.37 4.61 -18.41
N PHE A 22 2.49 3.94 -19.17
CA PHE A 22 1.43 3.11 -18.61
C PHE A 22 1.98 1.91 -17.83
N ASN A 23 2.98 1.21 -18.38
CA ASN A 23 3.63 0.10 -17.70
C ASN A 23 4.37 0.55 -16.43
N PHE A 24 5.08 1.69 -16.48
CA PHE A 24 5.75 2.24 -15.30
C PHE A 24 4.75 2.60 -14.19
N HIS A 25 3.63 3.23 -14.56
CA HIS A 25 2.59 3.56 -13.61
C HIS A 25 1.95 2.31 -12.99
N LEU A 26 1.71 1.27 -13.78
CA LEU A 26 1.17 -0.01 -13.30
C LEU A 26 2.12 -0.69 -12.30
N ILE A 27 3.42 -0.63 -12.53
CA ILE A 27 4.44 -1.14 -11.59
C ILE A 27 4.36 -0.38 -10.25
N ILE A 28 4.26 0.95 -10.28
CA ILE A 28 4.14 1.76 -9.07
C ILE A 28 2.88 1.40 -8.28
N VAL A 29 1.73 1.32 -8.95
CA VAL A 29 0.45 0.98 -8.31
C VAL A 29 0.53 -0.42 -7.70
N THR A 30 1.07 -1.40 -8.43
CA THR A 30 1.24 -2.76 -7.94
C THR A 30 2.16 -2.81 -6.71
N PHE A 31 3.25 -2.03 -6.71
CA PHE A 31 4.16 -1.94 -5.57
C PHE A 31 3.47 -1.39 -4.31
N PHE A 32 2.72 -0.29 -4.44
CA PHE A 32 1.95 0.23 -3.31
C PHE A 32 0.89 -0.76 -2.84
N LEU A 33 0.20 -1.43 -3.75
CA LEU A 33 -0.81 -2.43 -3.42
C LEU A 33 -0.17 -3.60 -2.65
N LEU A 34 1.02 -4.05 -3.05
CA LEU A 34 1.78 -5.07 -2.33
C LEU A 34 2.18 -4.63 -0.91
N ILE A 35 2.59 -3.36 -0.73
CA ILE A 35 2.85 -2.80 0.61
C ILE A 35 1.58 -2.79 1.45
N PHE A 36 0.45 -2.39 0.88
CA PHE A 36 -0.83 -2.38 1.60
C PHE A 36 -1.25 -3.79 2.00
N LEU A 37 -1.14 -4.78 1.11
CA LEU A 37 -1.46 -6.17 1.46
C LEU A 37 -0.50 -6.74 2.51
N SER A 38 0.79 -6.43 2.44
CA SER A 38 1.77 -6.92 3.42
C SER A 38 1.61 -6.26 4.80
N ALA A 39 1.21 -5.00 4.85
CA ALA A 39 0.89 -4.30 6.09
C ALA A 39 -0.52 -4.65 6.63
N CYS A 40 -1.45 -5.04 5.76
CA CYS A 40 -2.79 -5.42 6.14
C CYS A 40 -2.76 -6.72 6.94
N GLY A 41 -3.17 -6.65 8.21
CA GLY A 41 -3.10 -7.77 9.15
C GLY A 41 -1.90 -7.73 10.10
N TYR A 42 -0.88 -6.90 9.81
CA TYR A 42 0.18 -6.60 10.77
C TYR A 42 -0.26 -5.47 11.71
N LYS A 43 -1.28 -5.74 12.53
CA LYS A 43 -1.64 -4.85 13.64
C LYS A 43 -1.06 -5.47 14.90
N ALA A 44 -0.10 -4.78 15.53
CA ALA A 44 0.38 -5.17 16.84
C ALA A 44 -0.81 -5.29 17.81
N ALA A 45 -0.75 -6.25 18.73
CA ALA A 45 -1.80 -6.44 19.73
C ALA A 45 -2.06 -5.10 20.44
N PRO A 46 -3.33 -4.66 20.54
CA PRO A 46 -3.63 -3.43 21.25
C PRO A 46 -3.20 -3.54 22.71
N PHE A 47 -2.73 -2.43 23.27
CA PHE A 47 -2.37 -2.31 24.67
C PHE A 47 -3.36 -1.36 25.35
N TYR A 48 -3.77 -1.73 26.56
CA TYR A 48 -4.67 -0.93 27.38
C TYR A 48 -3.92 -0.47 28.62
N GLU A 49 -3.90 0.85 28.83
CA GLU A 49 -3.36 1.47 30.03
C GLU A 49 -4.42 1.48 31.12
N ILE A 50 -4.09 0.94 32.29
CA ILE A 50 -4.89 1.12 33.50
C ILE A 50 -4.28 2.28 34.28
N LYS A 51 -5.08 3.33 34.47
CA LYS A 51 -4.68 4.54 35.20
C LYS A 51 -5.18 4.49 36.64
N ASP A 52 -4.43 5.10 37.56
CA ASP A 52 -4.88 5.31 38.93
C ASP A 52 -5.82 6.53 39.04
N ASN A 53 -6.36 6.76 40.23
CA ASN A 53 -7.26 7.90 40.50
C ASN A 53 -6.56 9.27 40.34
N ASN A 54 -5.23 9.29 40.25
CA ASN A 54 -4.43 10.49 40.02
C ASN A 54 -4.06 10.66 38.53
N GLY A 55 -4.51 9.76 37.66
CA GLY A 55 -4.26 9.80 36.22
C GLY A 55 -2.90 9.24 35.78
N SER A 56 -2.10 8.69 36.70
CA SER A 56 -0.82 8.06 36.42
C SER A 56 -1.03 6.64 35.88
N VAL A 57 -0.14 6.19 34.98
CA VAL A 57 -0.19 4.83 34.43
C VAL A 57 0.27 3.84 35.50
N LYS A 58 -0.65 3.01 35.96
CA LYS A 58 -0.41 2.01 37.01
C LYS A 58 0.02 0.68 36.41
N GLU A 59 -0.55 0.30 35.27
CA GLU A 59 -0.28 -0.98 34.61
C GLU A 59 -0.56 -0.90 33.10
N ILE A 60 0.25 -1.55 32.27
CA ILE A 60 0.03 -1.69 30.82
C ILE A 60 -0.30 -3.16 30.56
N LYS A 61 -1.54 -3.45 30.17
CA LYS A 61 -1.96 -4.80 29.80
C LYS A 61 -2.00 -4.97 28.29
N LYS A 62 -1.29 -5.99 27.79
CA LYS A 62 -1.46 -6.44 26.40
C LYS A 62 -2.82 -7.11 26.28
N PHE A 63 -3.54 -6.85 25.20
CA PHE A 63 -4.74 -7.60 24.86
C PHE A 63 -4.34 -9.05 24.53
N GLN A 64 -4.39 -9.93 25.53
CA GLN A 64 -4.48 -11.36 25.28
C GLN A 64 -5.92 -11.65 24.88
N SER A 65 -6.10 -12.34 23.76
CA SER A 65 -7.39 -12.76 23.25
C SER A 65 -8.25 -13.35 24.36
N LEU A 66 -9.54 -13.02 24.33
CA LEU A 66 -10.63 -13.70 25.02
C LEU A 66 -10.74 -15.17 24.54
N GLU A 67 -9.66 -15.94 24.65
CA GLU A 67 -9.56 -17.34 24.20
C GLU A 67 -9.52 -18.31 25.38
N SER A 68 -9.67 -17.81 26.62
CA SER A 68 -9.79 -18.63 27.83
C SER A 68 -11.13 -18.49 28.55
N GLU A 69 -12.16 -17.96 27.89
CA GLU A 69 -13.49 -17.81 28.48
C GLU A 69 -14.60 -18.22 27.48
N ILE A 70 -14.45 -19.43 26.91
CA ILE A 70 -15.56 -20.28 26.42
C ILE A 70 -15.25 -21.72 26.82
#